data_AF-A0A935U882-F1
#
_entry.id   AF-A0A935U882-F1
#
_cell.length_a   1.000
_cell.length_b   1.000
_cell.length_c   1.000
_cell.angle_alpha   90.00
_cell.angle_beta   90.00
_cell.angle_gamma   90.00
#
_symmetry.space_group_name_H-M   'P 1'
#
loop_
_entity.id
_entity.type
_entity.pdbx_description
1 polymer ?
#
loop_
_entity_poly.entity_id
_entity_poly.type
_entity_poly.pdbx_seq_one_letter_code
_entity_poly.pdbx_strand_id
1 'polypeptide(L)'
;MTSLGFVLRLASREARAARKRLLLLTASVTAGVGALVAVNSFTDNLTVSVAEQAQALLGADLAFTGRKPLAEIPAATRWIDSLATLPGTKVARSVSLAAMAYLQTSGNARLVQLRTVDPGWPFYGAVETAPAGSWPRLQAGDALVDPSLLPAIGAKVGDTLSVGEGRFPIVGTVVNVPGDVGLQMAFGARVFIATSQLASTKLLGFGARVQHEDFVQLAPGRDAQAIAKAARPQLRGDRVGVRTVADDRDNLTNALTRLGNYLGLVALAALLLGGLGVASAVHVFIRQRLDSIAVLRCLGATSGQIFAVYLMQAVGMGLLGSALGALFGVGLQQLMPLVLADFIPVDVRVLPSPRAIAIGMGLGVWTSAVFALLPLLGIREISPLATLRRSVTPLRIRWDLYRVLAVAALVASVVGLAAVQVGSLVQGAWFAAAVGGALLVLWLASLGLMWAARRFTPASWPYLWRQGLANLHRPANQTVTVVLALGFRGLSPDDAVHCAAQPPAGPEARRWGQVGAAQSGPLRHPARPASGGQCRRWHRRGSRGTASSRSSRCGSPRSRGGR
;
A
#
# COMPACT_ATOMS: atom_id res chain seq x y z
N MET A 1 -18.71 -41.73 -14.56
CA MET A 1 -17.27 -41.60 -14.84
C MET A 1 -16.82 -40.15 -14.63
N THR A 2 -16.72 -39.72 -13.38
CA THR A 2 -16.17 -38.42 -12.94
C THR A 2 -14.68 -38.62 -12.65
N SER A 3 -13.86 -38.93 -13.66
CA SER A 3 -12.43 -39.08 -13.39
C SER A 3 -11.85 -37.69 -13.16
N LEU A 4 -11.61 -37.34 -11.89
CA LEU A 4 -10.87 -36.15 -11.46
C LEU A 4 -9.55 -36.02 -12.26
N GLY A 5 -8.96 -37.16 -12.63
CA GLY A 5 -7.80 -37.25 -13.50
C GLY A 5 -8.00 -36.70 -14.92
N PHE A 6 -9.18 -36.84 -15.54
CA PHE A 6 -9.46 -36.21 -16.83
C PHE A 6 -9.50 -34.69 -16.71
N VAL A 7 -10.19 -34.19 -15.67
CA VAL A 7 -10.30 -32.75 -15.38
C VAL A 7 -8.92 -32.13 -15.17
N LEU A 8 -8.08 -32.77 -14.34
CA LEU A 8 -6.75 -32.28 -14.01
C LEU A 8 -5.80 -32.33 -15.23
N ARG A 9 -5.83 -33.42 -16.02
CA ARG A 9 -5.00 -33.53 -17.22
C ARG A 9 -5.37 -32.50 -18.27
N LEU A 10 -6.68 -32.31 -18.52
CA LEU A 10 -7.15 -31.33 -19.49
C LEU A 10 -6.78 -29.90 -19.06
N ALA A 11 -7.01 -29.56 -17.78
CA ALA A 11 -6.61 -28.27 -17.20
C ALA A 11 -5.10 -28.03 -17.34
N SER A 12 -4.25 -29.03 -17.04
CA SER A 12 -2.78 -28.90 -17.16
C SER A 12 -2.30 -28.69 -18.60
N ARG A 13 -3.00 -29.28 -19.57
CA ARG A 13 -2.65 -29.18 -21.00
C ARG A 13 -3.07 -27.83 -21.56
N GLU A 14 -4.28 -27.37 -21.23
CA GLU A 14 -4.75 -26.04 -21.58
C GLU A 14 -3.91 -24.95 -20.90
N ALA A 15 -3.48 -25.17 -19.65
CA ALA A 15 -2.61 -24.26 -18.93
C ALA A 15 -1.27 -24.06 -19.68
N ARG A 16 -0.68 -25.15 -20.18
CA ARG A 16 0.55 -25.07 -20.98
C ARG A 16 0.37 -24.31 -22.28
N ALA A 17 -0.78 -24.46 -22.95
CA ALA A 17 -1.07 -23.76 -24.20
C ALA A 17 -1.29 -22.24 -24.01
N ALA A 18 -1.72 -21.80 -22.82
CA ALA A 18 -2.04 -20.40 -22.53
C ALA A 18 -1.06 -19.71 -21.56
N ARG A 19 0.18 -20.22 -21.41
CA ARG A 19 1.18 -19.78 -20.40
C ARG A 19 1.33 -18.27 -20.23
N LYS A 20 1.50 -17.50 -21.31
CA LYS A 20 1.71 -16.03 -21.23
C LYS A 20 0.56 -15.31 -20.52
N ARG A 21 -0.66 -15.75 -20.78
CA ARG A 21 -1.87 -15.15 -20.22
C ARG A 21 -2.11 -15.55 -18.78
N LEU A 22 -1.83 -16.82 -18.47
CA LEU A 22 -1.88 -17.33 -17.11
C LEU A 22 -0.86 -16.63 -16.23
N LEU A 23 0.35 -16.39 -16.74
CA LEU A 23 1.38 -15.62 -16.03
C LEU A 23 0.89 -14.22 -15.66
N LEU A 24 0.22 -13.51 -16.57
CA LEU A 24 -0.36 -12.19 -16.27
C LEU A 24 -1.44 -12.27 -15.17
N LEU A 25 -2.28 -13.31 -15.19
CA LEU A 25 -3.32 -13.53 -14.18
C LEU A 25 -2.72 -13.85 -12.81
N THR A 26 -1.80 -14.81 -12.79
CA THR A 26 -1.06 -15.19 -11.59
C THR A 26 -0.31 -13.98 -11.04
N ALA A 27 0.35 -13.18 -11.87
CA ALA A 27 1.03 -11.96 -11.45
C ALA A 27 0.10 -10.93 -10.80
N SER A 28 -1.11 -10.72 -11.34
CA SER A 28 -2.09 -9.82 -10.71
C SER A 28 -2.55 -10.30 -9.33
N VAL A 29 -2.77 -11.61 -9.16
CA VAL A 29 -3.13 -12.20 -7.87
C VAL A 29 -1.94 -12.16 -6.92
N THR A 30 -0.73 -12.44 -7.40
CA THR A 30 0.52 -12.36 -6.66
C THR A 30 0.75 -10.95 -6.11
N ALA A 31 0.55 -9.91 -6.92
CA ALA A 31 0.70 -8.53 -6.47
C ALA A 31 -0.34 -8.16 -5.39
N GLY A 32 -1.62 -8.50 -5.60
CA GLY A 32 -2.67 -8.20 -4.63
C GLY A 32 -2.51 -8.95 -3.30
N VAL A 33 -2.23 -10.26 -3.36
CA VAL A 33 -2.00 -11.07 -2.17
C VAL A 33 -0.70 -10.67 -1.48
N GLY A 34 0.37 -10.37 -2.23
CA GLY A 34 1.64 -9.93 -1.66
C GLY A 34 1.53 -8.62 -0.90
N ALA A 35 0.80 -7.64 -1.45
CA ALA A 35 0.50 -6.39 -0.74
C ALA A 35 -0.27 -6.65 0.56
N LEU A 36 -1.28 -7.51 0.52
CA LEU A 36 -2.11 -7.81 1.69
C LEU A 36 -1.32 -8.55 2.79
N VAL A 37 -0.52 -9.55 2.42
CA VAL A 37 0.35 -10.29 3.35
C VAL A 37 1.41 -9.36 3.94
N ALA A 38 2.02 -8.49 3.13
CA ALA A 38 3.02 -7.54 3.61
C ALA A 38 2.43 -6.58 4.66
N VAL A 39 1.26 -5.99 4.39
CA VAL A 39 0.60 -5.06 5.33
C VAL A 39 0.19 -5.74 6.63
N ASN A 40 -0.46 -6.92 6.54
CA ASN A 40 -0.92 -7.63 7.73
C ASN A 40 0.25 -8.13 8.58
N SER A 41 1.28 -8.72 7.95
CA SER A 41 2.46 -9.21 8.66
C SER A 41 3.29 -8.07 9.27
N PHE A 42 3.35 -6.90 8.62
CA PHE A 42 3.98 -5.70 9.18
C PHE A 42 3.23 -5.19 10.40
N THR A 43 1.91 -5.08 10.31
CA THR A 43 1.07 -4.62 11.42
C THR A 43 1.19 -5.57 12.61
N ASP A 44 1.08 -6.89 12.40
CA ASP A 44 1.26 -7.90 13.43
C ASP A 44 2.63 -7.77 14.11
N ASN A 45 3.72 -7.74 13.33
CA ASN A 45 5.07 -7.66 13.90
C ASN A 45 5.31 -6.35 14.65
N LEU A 46 4.77 -5.22 14.19
CA LEU A 46 4.85 -3.98 14.92
C LEU A 46 4.07 -4.04 16.24
N THR A 47 2.85 -4.60 16.25
CA THR A 47 2.08 -4.71 17.50
C THR A 47 2.77 -5.60 18.54
N VAL A 48 3.39 -6.70 18.10
CA VAL A 48 4.20 -7.57 18.97
C VAL A 48 5.45 -6.84 19.47
N SER A 49 6.18 -6.18 18.59
CA SER A 49 7.41 -5.45 18.97
C SER A 49 7.11 -4.31 19.94
N VAL A 50 6.04 -3.56 19.71
CA VAL A 50 5.56 -2.52 20.64
C VAL A 50 5.17 -3.12 21.97
N ALA A 51 4.53 -4.30 21.99
CA ALA A 51 4.16 -4.95 23.23
C ALA A 51 5.37 -5.44 24.04
N GLU A 52 6.42 -5.94 23.39
CA GLU A 52 7.66 -6.36 24.02
C GLU A 52 8.50 -5.17 24.54
N GLN A 53 8.47 -4.04 23.84
CA GLN A 53 9.31 -2.87 24.15
C GLN A 53 8.58 -1.78 24.95
N ALA A 54 7.28 -1.92 25.22
CA ALA A 54 6.47 -0.88 25.86
C ALA A 54 7.05 -0.37 27.19
N GLN A 55 7.63 -1.24 28.03
CA GLN A 55 8.25 -0.84 29.31
C GLN A 55 9.52 -0.01 29.10
N ALA A 56 10.34 -0.36 28.10
CA ALA A 56 11.49 0.44 27.69
C ALA A 56 11.06 1.75 27.02
N LEU A 57 9.87 1.81 26.42
CA LEU A 57 9.34 3.02 25.79
C LEU A 57 8.81 4.05 26.78
N LEU A 58 8.42 3.71 28.02
CA LEU A 58 8.03 4.70 29.04
C LEU A 58 9.17 4.98 30.03
N GLY A 59 10.07 4.01 30.24
CA GLY A 59 11.17 4.12 31.21
C GLY A 59 10.73 4.06 32.68
N ALA A 60 9.44 3.80 32.95
CA ALA A 60 8.81 3.70 34.26
C ALA A 60 7.48 2.92 34.15
N ASP A 61 6.85 2.58 35.28
CA ASP A 61 5.56 1.87 35.30
C ASP A 61 4.36 2.83 35.23
N LEU A 62 4.48 3.98 35.90
CA LEU A 62 3.50 5.05 35.99
C LEU A 62 4.15 6.40 35.70
N ALA A 63 3.43 7.27 35.00
CA ALA A 63 3.81 8.67 34.81
C ALA A 63 2.64 9.58 35.16
N PHE A 64 2.86 10.50 36.11
CA PHE A 64 1.95 11.60 36.41
C PHE A 64 2.38 12.81 35.61
N THR A 65 1.47 13.43 34.88
CA THR A 65 1.76 14.54 33.98
C THR A 65 0.89 15.74 34.33
N GLY A 66 1.49 16.92 34.43
CA GLY A 66 0.78 18.14 34.83
C GLY A 66 1.38 19.39 34.21
N ARG A 67 0.57 20.45 34.05
CA ARG A 67 1.03 21.78 33.62
C ARG A 67 1.46 22.68 34.77
N LYS A 68 1.14 22.27 36.00
CA LYS A 68 1.60 22.89 37.25
C LYS A 68 2.58 21.95 37.93
N PRO A 69 3.45 22.45 38.80
CA PRO A 69 4.29 21.61 39.63
C PRO A 69 3.40 20.61 40.39
N LEU A 70 3.64 19.31 40.20
CA LEU A 70 2.83 18.26 40.83
C LEU A 70 2.89 18.34 42.36
N ALA A 71 4.00 18.85 42.90
CA ALA A 71 4.19 19.13 44.32
C ALA A 71 3.19 20.16 44.90
N GLU A 72 2.69 21.09 44.08
CA GLU A 72 1.72 22.11 44.51
C GLU A 72 0.28 21.59 44.50
N ILE A 73 0.04 20.40 43.94
CA ILE A 73 -1.30 19.81 43.82
C ILE A 73 -1.45 18.79 44.96
N PRO A 74 -2.20 19.10 46.04
CA PRO A 74 -2.24 18.26 47.23
C PRO A 74 -2.73 16.84 46.94
N ALA A 75 -3.65 16.68 45.98
CA ALA A 75 -4.13 15.37 45.56
C ALA A 75 -3.04 14.54 44.87
N ALA A 76 -2.23 15.16 44.00
CA ALA A 76 -1.14 14.47 43.30
C ALA A 76 -0.02 14.10 44.27
N THR A 77 0.39 15.04 45.13
CA THR A 77 1.44 14.82 46.13
C THR A 77 1.07 13.68 47.08
N ARG A 78 -0.17 13.64 47.59
CA ARG A 78 -0.64 12.52 48.44
C ARG A 78 -0.54 11.17 47.74
N TRP A 79 -0.94 11.09 46.46
CA TRP A 79 -0.82 9.85 45.69
C TRP A 79 0.65 9.45 45.49
N ILE A 80 1.49 10.39 45.06
CA ILE A 80 2.91 10.12 44.77
C ILE A 80 3.66 9.74 46.05
N ASP A 81 3.43 10.44 47.16
CA ASP A 81 4.06 10.13 48.46
C ASP A 81 3.58 8.79 49.02
N SER A 82 2.28 8.48 48.87
CA SER A 82 1.75 7.15 49.26
C SER A 82 2.37 6.01 48.46
N LEU A 83 2.77 6.26 47.21
CA LEU A 83 3.48 5.28 46.38
C LEU A 83 4.97 5.22 46.75
N ALA A 84 5.59 6.38 46.98
CA ALA A 84 7.00 6.49 47.34
C ALA A 84 7.33 5.84 48.70
N THR A 85 6.37 5.82 49.64
CA THR A 85 6.51 5.16 50.94
C THR A 85 6.44 3.62 50.86
N LEU A 86 6.00 3.07 49.73
CA LEU A 86 5.99 1.61 49.54
C LEU A 86 7.41 1.09 49.33
N PRO A 87 7.79 -0.04 49.98
CA PRO A 87 9.12 -0.61 49.82
C PRO A 87 9.35 -1.07 48.37
N GLY A 88 10.45 -0.61 47.78
CA GLY A 88 10.85 -0.95 46.41
C GLY A 88 10.33 0.00 45.32
N THR A 89 9.55 1.03 45.68
CA THR A 89 9.13 2.06 44.72
C THR A 89 10.20 3.14 44.58
N LYS A 90 10.51 3.55 43.34
CA LYS A 90 11.39 4.70 43.07
C LYS A 90 10.62 5.77 42.30
N VAL A 91 10.89 7.03 42.61
CA VAL A 91 10.27 8.19 41.96
C VAL A 91 11.35 9.08 41.39
N ALA A 92 11.19 9.50 40.14
CA ALA A 92 12.07 10.47 39.48
C ALA A 92 11.23 11.54 38.80
N ARG A 93 11.58 12.80 39.02
CA ARG A 93 10.90 13.93 38.39
C ARG A 93 11.61 14.36 37.11
N SER A 94 10.81 14.83 36.17
CA SER A 94 11.25 15.39 34.91
C SER A 94 10.43 16.62 34.60
N VAL A 95 11.09 17.65 34.09
CA VAL A 95 10.41 18.88 33.67
C VAL A 95 10.78 19.15 32.23
N SER A 96 9.79 19.35 31.37
CA SER A 96 10.00 19.69 29.97
C SER A 96 9.40 21.05 29.64
N LEU A 97 10.16 21.85 28.90
CA LEU A 97 9.73 23.16 28.40
C LEU A 97 10.48 23.53 27.13
N ALA A 98 9.92 24.46 26.35
CA ALA A 98 10.60 25.03 25.19
C ALA A 98 11.48 26.21 25.64
N ALA A 99 12.73 26.26 25.19
CA ALA A 99 13.70 27.30 25.54
C ALA A 99 14.57 27.69 24.34
N MET A 100 15.13 28.89 24.36
CA MET A 100 16.20 29.27 23.43
C MET A 100 17.53 28.77 23.97
N ALA A 101 18.20 27.93 23.19
CA ALA A 101 19.60 27.59 23.42
C ALA A 101 20.47 28.39 22.45
N TYR A 102 21.52 29.00 22.99
CA TYR A 102 22.47 29.78 22.19
C TYR A 102 23.90 29.55 22.67
N LEU A 103 24.85 29.77 21.77
CA LEU A 103 26.27 29.70 22.06
C LEU A 103 26.81 31.10 22.29
N GLN A 104 27.51 31.33 23.40
CA GLN A 104 28.11 32.64 23.72
C GLN A 104 29.15 33.07 22.67
N THR A 105 29.89 32.09 22.12
CA THR A 105 30.99 32.34 21.19
C THR A 105 30.52 32.75 19.79
N SER A 106 29.40 32.18 19.30
CA SER A 106 28.91 32.41 17.93
C SER A 106 27.64 33.26 17.86
N GLY A 107 26.90 33.42 18.97
CA GLY A 107 25.63 34.15 19.00
C GLY A 107 24.46 33.45 18.31
N ASN A 108 24.68 32.25 17.74
CA ASN A 108 23.62 31.50 17.08
C ASN A 108 22.65 30.92 18.11
N ALA A 109 21.37 31.20 17.94
CA ALA A 109 20.30 30.72 18.81
C ALA A 109 19.35 29.78 18.06
N ARG A 110 18.85 28.75 18.74
CA ARG A 110 17.84 27.84 18.22
C ARG A 110 16.82 27.50 19.31
N LEU A 111 15.55 27.37 18.90
CA LEU A 111 14.50 26.82 19.76
C LEU A 111 14.82 25.35 20.03
N VAL A 112 14.92 25.01 21.31
CA VAL A 112 15.12 23.65 21.78
C VAL A 112 14.07 23.26 22.79
N GLN A 113 13.85 21.96 22.94
CA GLN A 113 13.09 21.42 24.05
C GLN A 113 14.06 21.06 25.18
N LEU A 114 14.04 21.85 26.25
CA LEU A 114 14.80 21.59 27.47
C LEU A 114 14.03 20.55 28.29
N ARG A 115 14.69 19.44 28.60
CA ARG A 115 14.18 18.43 29.52
C ARG A 115 15.13 18.29 30.69
N THR A 116 14.60 18.36 31.89
CA THR A 116 15.37 18.10 33.12
C THR A 116 15.01 16.73 33.65
N VAL A 117 15.99 16.02 34.21
CA VAL A 117 15.75 14.68 34.78
C VAL A 117 16.46 14.50 36.13
N ASP A 118 15.76 13.85 37.05
CA ASP A 118 16.27 13.46 38.36
C ASP A 118 17.21 12.24 38.29
N PRO A 119 18.09 12.06 39.31
CA PRO A 119 18.91 10.88 39.41
C PRO A 119 18.04 9.62 39.54
N GLY A 120 18.30 8.62 38.69
CA GLY A 120 17.59 7.33 38.70
C GLY A 120 16.66 7.10 37.51
N TRP A 121 16.35 8.14 36.71
CA TRP A 121 15.67 7.96 35.43
C TRP A 121 16.67 7.75 34.29
N PRO A 122 16.40 6.84 33.33
CA PRO A 122 15.26 5.93 33.23
C PRO A 122 15.39 4.69 34.15
N PHE A 123 14.27 4.18 34.67
CA PHE A 123 14.24 2.95 35.49
C PHE A 123 14.28 1.67 34.66
N TYR A 124 13.72 1.74 33.45
CA TYR A 124 13.73 0.66 32.47
C TYR A 124 14.30 1.17 31.14
N GLY A 125 15.11 0.36 30.48
CA GLY A 125 15.85 0.78 29.29
C GLY A 125 17.16 1.53 29.61
N ALA A 126 18.02 1.67 28.61
CA ALA A 126 19.30 2.37 28.73
C ALA A 126 19.32 3.58 27.80
N VAL A 127 19.94 4.68 28.26
CA VAL A 127 20.19 5.85 27.43
C VAL A 127 21.51 5.66 26.69
N GLU A 128 21.46 5.70 25.36
CA GLU A 128 22.64 5.64 24.52
C GLU A 128 23.19 7.05 24.31
N THR A 129 24.46 7.25 24.68
CA THR A 129 25.16 8.54 24.59
C THR A 129 26.44 8.38 23.78
N ALA A 130 26.83 9.44 23.09
CA ALA A 130 28.11 9.54 22.40
C ALA A 130 28.87 10.78 22.93
N PRO A 131 29.98 10.62 23.67
CA PRO A 131 30.67 9.38 24.05
C PRO A 131 29.89 8.54 25.09
N ALA A 132 30.09 7.22 25.07
CA ALA A 132 29.38 6.28 25.93
C ALA A 132 29.63 6.55 27.43
N GLY A 133 28.59 6.41 28.25
CA GLY A 133 28.67 6.60 29.70
C GLY A 133 28.58 8.06 30.16
N SER A 134 28.12 8.98 29.30
CA SER A 134 27.97 10.40 29.65
C SER A 134 26.70 10.71 30.44
N TRP A 135 25.74 9.80 30.50
CA TRP A 135 24.45 10.01 31.18
C TRP A 135 24.55 10.36 32.68
N PRO A 136 25.39 9.70 33.50
CA PRO A 136 25.51 10.04 34.92
C PRO A 136 26.12 11.43 35.17
N ARG A 137 26.92 11.94 34.22
CA ARG A 137 27.56 13.27 34.33
C ARG A 137 26.56 14.42 34.26
N LEU A 138 25.36 14.17 33.75
CA LEU A 138 24.25 15.11 33.77
C LEU A 138 24.00 15.67 35.17
N GLN A 139 24.13 14.84 36.21
CA GLN A 139 23.92 15.22 37.60
C GLN A 139 25.06 16.07 38.20
N ALA A 140 26.25 16.08 37.56
CA ALA A 140 27.37 16.94 37.93
C ALA A 140 27.21 18.38 37.42
N GLY A 141 26.22 18.61 36.54
CA GLY A 141 25.91 19.93 36.00
C GLY A 141 26.27 20.14 34.53
N ASP A 142 26.49 19.05 33.83
CA ASP A 142 26.77 19.04 32.40
C ASP A 142 25.46 19.00 31.59
N ALA A 143 25.52 19.46 30.34
CA ALA A 143 24.42 19.31 29.39
C ALA A 143 24.70 18.22 28.37
N LEU A 144 23.66 17.45 28.06
CA LEU A 144 23.65 16.51 26.94
C LEU A 144 22.68 17.00 25.88
N VAL A 145 23.10 17.02 24.63
CA VAL A 145 22.32 17.62 23.54
C VAL A 145 21.96 16.62 22.46
N ASP A 146 20.95 16.93 21.68
CA ASP A 146 20.63 16.17 20.47
C ASP A 146 21.75 16.33 19.42
N PRO A 147 22.14 15.27 18.69
CA PRO A 147 23.14 15.35 17.61
C PRO A 147 22.82 16.42 16.57
N SER A 148 21.54 16.66 16.29
CA SER A 148 21.07 17.66 15.33
C SER A 148 21.27 19.10 15.80
N LEU A 149 21.45 19.34 17.11
CA LEU A 149 21.67 20.68 17.66
C LEU A 149 23.05 21.21 17.31
N LEU A 150 24.08 20.37 17.45
CA LEU A 150 25.48 20.76 17.26
C LEU A 150 25.74 21.47 15.91
N PRO A 151 25.39 20.88 14.74
CA PRO A 151 25.58 21.56 13.47
C PRO A 151 24.67 22.78 13.30
N ALA A 152 23.52 22.82 13.97
CA ALA A 152 22.55 23.89 13.83
C ALA A 152 22.99 25.21 14.47
N ILE A 153 23.64 25.15 15.64
CA ILE A 153 24.18 26.32 16.33
C ILE A 153 25.69 26.49 16.10
N GLY A 154 26.33 25.53 15.44
CA GLY A 154 27.78 25.49 15.20
C GLY A 154 28.59 25.17 16.45
N ALA A 155 28.00 24.42 17.39
CA ALA A 155 28.63 24.03 18.65
C ALA A 155 29.36 22.68 18.52
N LYS A 156 30.38 22.47 19.34
CA LYS A 156 31.11 21.21 19.48
C LYS A 156 30.97 20.66 20.90
N VAL A 157 31.22 19.35 21.06
CA VAL A 157 31.33 18.73 22.39
C VAL A 157 32.51 19.38 23.12
N GLY A 158 32.27 19.88 24.32
CA GLY A 158 33.20 20.68 25.13
C GLY A 158 32.84 22.17 25.22
N ASP A 159 32.00 22.68 24.32
CA ASP A 159 31.59 24.09 24.36
C ASP A 159 30.57 24.35 25.48
N THR A 160 30.42 25.62 25.90
CA THR A 160 29.43 26.01 26.92
C THR A 160 28.13 26.48 26.26
N LEU A 161 27.07 25.70 26.42
CA LEU A 161 25.72 26.03 25.99
C LEU A 161 25.06 26.97 27.01
N SER A 162 24.47 28.06 26.53
CA SER A 162 23.61 28.92 27.35
C SER A 162 22.15 28.60 27.06
N VAL A 163 21.39 28.30 28.11
CA VAL A 163 19.94 28.04 28.03
C VAL A 163 19.25 28.94 29.05
N GLY A 164 18.53 29.95 28.56
CA GLY A 164 18.07 31.05 29.41
C GLY A 164 19.27 31.80 30.02
N GLU A 165 19.31 31.87 31.35
CA GLU A 165 20.45 32.42 32.11
C GLU A 165 21.46 31.35 32.56
N GLY A 166 21.12 30.07 32.42
CA GLY A 166 21.97 28.95 32.82
C GLY A 166 23.09 28.70 31.82
N ARG A 167 24.26 28.29 32.33
CA ARG A 167 25.46 27.98 31.52
C ARG A 167 25.88 26.54 31.81
N PHE A 168 25.93 25.72 30.76
CA PHE A 168 26.18 24.29 30.90
C PHE A 168 27.22 23.83 29.87
N PRO A 169 28.29 23.15 30.29
CA PRO A 169 29.24 22.55 29.35
C PRO A 169 28.60 21.36 28.63
N ILE A 170 28.78 21.26 27.31
CA ILE A 170 28.27 20.16 26.49
C ILE A 170 29.23 18.98 26.63
N VAL A 171 28.81 17.88 27.28
CA VAL A 171 29.67 16.71 27.48
C VAL A 171 29.48 15.63 26.42
N GLY A 172 28.35 15.64 25.71
CA GLY A 172 28.10 14.69 24.64
C GLY A 172 26.73 14.85 24.02
N THR A 173 26.44 13.93 23.10
CA THR A 173 25.16 13.85 22.41
C THR A 173 24.35 12.64 22.86
N VAL A 174 23.03 12.76 22.88
CA VAL A 174 22.12 11.65 23.20
C VAL A 174 21.58 11.03 21.92
N VAL A 175 21.87 9.74 21.71
CA VAL A 175 21.49 9.00 20.51
C VAL A 175 20.11 8.37 20.68
N ASN A 176 19.86 7.72 21.82
CA ASN A 176 18.59 7.05 22.10
C ASN A 176 18.17 7.23 23.56
N VAL A 177 16.89 7.50 23.81
CA VAL A 177 16.31 7.74 25.14
C VAL A 177 15.00 6.96 25.29
N PRO A 178 14.86 6.12 26.33
CA PRO A 178 13.58 5.55 26.77
C PRO A 178 12.53 6.66 27.00
N GLY A 179 11.31 6.52 26.50
CA GLY A 179 10.30 7.59 26.60
C GLY A 179 10.01 8.34 25.31
N ASP A 180 10.84 8.14 24.28
CA ASP A 180 10.91 9.05 23.15
C ASP A 180 10.44 8.38 21.86
N VAL A 181 9.24 8.75 21.39
CA VAL A 181 8.78 8.32 20.07
C VAL A 181 9.45 9.21 19.02
N GLY A 182 10.19 8.60 18.08
CA GLY A 182 11.01 9.31 17.09
C GLY A 182 10.33 10.45 16.31
N LEU A 183 8.99 10.50 16.28
CA LEU A 183 8.25 11.66 15.76
C LEU A 183 8.54 12.97 16.52
N GLN A 184 8.88 12.93 17.81
CA GLN A 184 9.21 14.12 18.61
C GLN A 184 10.59 14.69 18.26
N MET A 185 11.51 13.88 17.69
CA MET A 185 12.79 14.36 17.13
C MET A 185 12.56 15.36 15.97
N ALA A 186 11.43 15.27 15.27
CA ALA A 186 11.14 16.12 14.11
C ALA A 186 10.75 17.57 14.49
N PHE A 187 10.33 17.83 15.73
CA PHE A 187 9.75 19.12 16.15
C PHE A 187 10.73 20.06 16.86
N GLY A 188 11.99 19.68 17.04
CA GLY A 188 13.02 20.53 17.62
C GLY A 188 14.15 19.75 18.26
N ALA A 189 15.35 20.33 18.25
CA ALA A 189 16.50 19.74 18.92
C ALA A 189 16.31 19.79 20.45
N ARG A 190 16.88 18.82 21.17
CA ARG A 190 16.67 18.65 22.61
C ARG A 190 17.93 18.88 23.41
N VAL A 191 17.72 19.35 24.64
CA VAL A 191 18.79 19.55 25.62
C VAL A 191 18.35 18.93 26.93
N PHE A 192 19.20 18.07 27.48
CA PHE A 192 19.01 17.45 28.78
C PHE A 192 19.92 18.14 29.80
N ILE A 193 19.37 18.44 30.98
CA ILE A 193 20.11 18.93 32.16
C ILE A 193 19.59 18.24 33.43
N ALA A 194 20.29 18.37 34.56
CA ALA A 194 19.75 17.92 35.84
C ALA A 194 18.61 18.82 36.34
N THR A 195 17.60 18.24 36.99
CA THR A 195 16.49 19.00 37.59
C THR A 195 16.96 20.00 38.66
N SER A 196 18.03 19.67 39.39
CA SER A 196 18.65 20.58 40.36
C SER A 196 19.11 21.90 39.75
N GLN A 197 19.42 21.90 38.45
CA GLN A 197 19.91 23.07 37.72
C GLN A 197 18.81 23.82 36.98
N LEU A 198 17.56 23.34 37.02
CA LEU A 198 16.45 24.05 36.39
C LEU A 198 16.26 25.46 36.95
N ALA A 199 16.45 25.62 38.26
CA ALA A 199 16.31 26.92 38.93
C ALA A 199 17.33 27.96 38.44
N SER A 200 18.54 27.55 38.04
CA SER A 200 19.58 28.48 37.56
C SER A 200 19.27 29.07 36.18
N THR A 201 18.41 28.40 35.41
CA THR A 201 18.02 28.87 34.06
C THR A 201 17.07 30.07 34.09
N LYS A 202 16.38 30.30 35.22
CA LYS A 202 15.26 31.26 35.39
C LYS A 202 14.15 31.14 34.34
N LEU A 203 13.98 29.96 33.75
CA LEU A 203 12.93 29.72 32.74
C LEU A 203 11.55 29.46 33.34
N LEU A 204 11.47 29.20 34.65
CA LEU A 204 10.23 29.06 35.40
C LEU A 204 9.64 30.44 35.73
N GLY A 205 9.13 31.12 34.70
CA GLY A 205 8.51 32.45 34.81
C GLY A 205 7.02 32.46 34.48
N PHE A 206 6.38 33.63 34.66
CA PHE A 206 5.00 33.85 34.24
C PHE A 206 4.85 33.69 32.73
N GLY A 207 3.93 32.82 32.29
CA GLY A 207 3.70 32.52 30.87
C GLY A 207 4.50 31.33 30.32
N ALA A 208 5.43 30.75 31.10
CA ALA A 208 6.16 29.55 30.69
C ALA A 208 5.20 28.35 30.56
N ARG A 209 5.21 27.70 29.40
CA ARG A 209 4.50 26.44 29.17
C ARG A 209 5.38 25.27 29.60
N VAL A 210 5.27 24.93 30.87
CA VAL A 210 6.03 23.84 31.50
C VAL A 210 5.16 22.60 31.62
N GLN A 211 5.75 21.44 31.35
CA GLN A 211 5.15 20.14 31.54
C GLN A 211 5.98 19.38 32.58
N HIS A 212 5.36 19.15 33.74
CA HIS A 212 5.92 18.37 34.85
C HIS A 212 5.51 16.91 34.71
N GLU A 213 6.48 16.01 34.85
CA GLU A 213 6.32 14.57 34.72
C GLU A 213 6.98 13.88 35.91
N ASP A 214 6.20 13.17 36.72
CA ASP A 214 6.74 12.35 37.81
C ASP A 214 6.61 10.88 37.42
N PHE A 215 7.76 10.24 37.24
CA PHE A 215 7.90 8.84 36.88
C PHE A 215 8.00 7.98 38.13
N VAL A 216 7.22 6.90 38.19
CA VAL A 216 7.19 5.98 39.32
C VAL A 216 7.46 4.55 38.83
N GLN A 217 8.47 3.91 39.42
CA GLN A 217 8.72 2.48 39.29
C GLN A 217 8.07 1.77 40.47
N LEU A 218 7.18 0.82 40.21
CA LEU A 218 6.47 0.05 41.24
C LEU A 218 7.28 -1.19 41.63
N ALA A 219 7.05 -1.68 42.85
CA ALA A 219 7.57 -2.98 43.27
C ALA A 219 6.98 -4.12 42.38
N PRO A 220 7.76 -5.18 42.10
CA PRO A 220 7.31 -6.28 41.25
C PRO A 220 6.05 -6.95 41.80
N GLY A 221 5.07 -7.21 40.92
CA GLY A 221 3.80 -7.87 41.26
C GLY A 221 2.62 -6.94 41.57
N ARG A 222 2.79 -5.62 41.50
CA ARG A 222 1.70 -4.64 41.68
C ARG A 222 1.16 -4.17 40.33
N ASP A 223 -0.17 -4.13 40.20
CA ASP A 223 -0.81 -3.73 38.96
C ASP A 223 -0.88 -2.19 38.82
N ALA A 224 -0.02 -1.65 37.96
CA ALA A 224 0.01 -0.23 37.61
C ALA A 224 -1.34 0.27 37.06
N GLN A 225 -2.08 -0.57 36.33
CA GLN A 225 -3.34 -0.18 35.69
C GLN A 225 -4.46 -0.01 36.71
N ALA A 226 -4.52 -0.87 37.72
CA ALA A 226 -5.46 -0.74 38.84
C ALA A 226 -5.22 0.57 39.62
N ILE A 227 -3.96 0.91 39.89
CA ILE A 227 -3.57 2.14 40.58
C ILE A 227 -3.96 3.36 39.73
N ALA A 228 -3.62 3.36 38.43
CA ALA A 228 -3.98 4.45 37.54
C ALA A 228 -5.50 4.65 37.44
N LYS A 229 -6.28 3.56 37.40
CA LYS A 229 -7.75 3.63 37.34
C LYS A 229 -8.36 4.25 38.60
N ALA A 230 -7.76 4.00 39.78
CA ALA A 230 -8.18 4.61 41.04
C ALA A 230 -7.78 6.10 41.16
N ALA A 231 -6.58 6.46 40.67
CA ALA A 231 -6.05 7.81 40.77
C ALA A 231 -6.69 8.81 39.78
N ARG A 232 -6.97 8.36 38.54
CA ARG A 232 -7.56 9.20 37.46
C ARG A 232 -8.78 10.03 37.86
N PRO A 233 -9.86 9.47 38.45
CA PRO A 233 -11.05 10.26 38.77
C PRO A 233 -10.77 11.37 39.80
N GLN A 234 -9.82 11.14 40.73
CA GLN A 234 -9.45 12.12 41.75
C GLN A 234 -8.55 13.22 41.18
N LEU A 235 -7.69 12.88 40.23
CA LEU A 235 -6.69 13.79 39.63
C LEU A 235 -7.19 14.56 38.40
N ARG A 236 -8.33 14.15 37.82
CA ARG A 236 -8.96 14.80 36.67
C ARG A 236 -9.35 16.26 36.95
N GLY A 237 -9.82 16.56 38.17
CA GLY A 237 -10.21 17.92 38.56
C GLY A 237 -9.05 18.91 38.51
N ASP A 238 -7.86 18.44 38.85
CA ASP A 238 -6.64 19.25 38.92
C ASP A 238 -5.85 19.28 37.60
N ARG A 239 -6.42 18.71 36.53
CA ARG A 239 -5.78 18.59 35.20
C ARG A 239 -4.47 17.80 35.22
N VAL A 240 -4.36 16.82 36.11
CA VAL A 240 -3.24 15.88 36.16
C VAL A 240 -3.59 14.62 35.38
N GLY A 241 -2.79 14.31 34.36
CA GLY A 241 -2.89 13.10 33.57
C GLY A 241 -2.11 11.96 34.21
N VAL A 242 -2.68 10.76 34.23
CA VAL A 242 -1.99 9.54 34.69
C VAL A 242 -1.87 8.61 33.50
N ARG A 243 -0.62 8.27 33.14
CA ARG A 243 -0.27 7.35 32.05
C ARG A 243 0.40 6.11 32.62
N THR A 244 0.06 4.96 32.06
CA THR A 244 0.76 3.69 32.30
C THR A 244 1.45 3.22 31.04
N VAL A 245 2.36 2.26 31.21
CA VAL A 245 2.93 1.51 30.07
C VAL A 245 1.83 0.86 29.23
N ALA A 246 0.78 0.34 29.87
CA ALA A 246 -0.34 -0.29 29.18
C ALA A 246 -1.13 0.70 28.33
N ASP A 247 -1.36 1.93 28.82
CA ASP A 247 -2.07 2.95 28.04
C ASP A 247 -1.29 3.36 26.79
N ASP A 248 0.03 3.55 26.92
CA ASP A 248 0.88 3.92 25.80
C ASP A 248 0.97 2.77 24.79
N ARG A 249 1.13 1.54 25.28
CA ARG A 249 1.05 0.33 24.46
C ARG A 249 -0.27 0.25 23.70
N ASP A 250 -1.40 0.44 24.39
CA ASP A 250 -2.73 0.35 23.79
C ASP A 250 -2.97 1.48 22.79
N ASN A 251 -2.52 2.70 23.07
CA ASN A 251 -2.62 3.83 22.14
C ASN A 251 -1.80 3.60 20.86
N LEU A 252 -0.54 3.16 21.00
CA LEU A 252 0.29 2.83 19.84
C LEU A 252 -0.29 1.63 19.08
N THR A 253 -0.70 0.57 19.78
CA THR A 253 -1.32 -0.61 19.17
C THR A 253 -2.59 -0.23 18.41
N ASN A 254 -3.44 0.63 18.97
CA ASN A 254 -4.66 1.11 18.33
C ASN A 254 -4.34 1.99 17.10
N ALA A 255 -3.35 2.88 17.19
CA ALA A 255 -2.93 3.70 16.06
C ALA A 255 -2.38 2.84 14.91
N LEU A 256 -1.50 1.88 15.23
CA LEU A 256 -0.93 0.93 14.28
C LEU A 256 -1.98 0.00 13.68
N THR A 257 -2.92 -0.49 14.49
CA THR A 257 -4.04 -1.33 14.01
C THR A 257 -4.95 -0.54 13.07
N ARG A 258 -5.23 0.74 13.36
CA ARG A 258 -6.00 1.60 12.45
C ARG A 258 -5.27 1.84 11.14
N LEU A 259 -3.97 2.12 11.20
CA LEU A 259 -3.14 2.27 10.00
C LEU A 259 -3.10 0.97 9.19
N GLY A 260 -2.90 -0.17 9.85
CA GLY A 260 -2.93 -1.50 9.25
C GLY A 260 -4.28 -1.83 8.62
N ASN A 261 -5.40 -1.49 9.27
CA ASN A 261 -6.74 -1.65 8.72
C ASN A 261 -6.95 -0.78 7.48
N TYR A 262 -6.48 0.47 7.50
CA TYR A 262 -6.55 1.38 6.35
C TYR A 262 -5.73 0.84 5.17
N LEU A 263 -4.45 0.52 5.39
CA LEU A 263 -3.57 -0.06 4.38
C LEU A 263 -4.08 -1.42 3.88
N GLY A 264 -4.70 -2.19 4.78
CA GLY A 264 -5.32 -3.48 4.48
C GLY A 264 -6.55 -3.34 3.60
N LEU A 265 -7.38 -2.31 3.81
CA LEU A 265 -8.49 -1.98 2.90
C LEU A 265 -7.98 -1.53 1.52
N VAL A 266 -6.89 -0.77 1.47
CA VAL A 266 -6.24 -0.38 0.20
C VAL A 266 -5.69 -1.62 -0.53
N ALA A 267 -5.02 -2.52 0.18
CA ALA A 267 -4.53 -3.78 -0.37
C ALA A 267 -5.69 -4.70 -0.81
N LEU A 268 -6.80 -4.73 -0.05
CA LEU A 268 -8.01 -5.44 -0.43
C LEU A 268 -8.62 -4.85 -1.71
N ALA A 269 -8.68 -3.53 -1.86
CA ALA A 269 -9.14 -2.88 -3.09
C ALA A 269 -8.26 -3.27 -4.29
N ALA A 270 -6.93 -3.28 -4.12
CA ALA A 270 -6.00 -3.76 -5.15
C ALA A 270 -6.20 -5.25 -5.48
N LEU A 271 -6.51 -6.09 -4.49
CA LEU A 271 -6.84 -7.50 -4.69
C LEU A 271 -8.17 -7.67 -5.46
N LEU A 272 -9.20 -6.89 -5.12
CA LEU A 272 -10.48 -6.88 -5.84
C LEU A 272 -10.32 -6.43 -7.30
N LEU A 273 -9.46 -5.44 -7.54
CA LEU A 273 -9.06 -5.03 -8.89
C LEU A 273 -8.39 -6.16 -9.67
N GLY A 274 -7.45 -6.86 -9.03
CA GLY A 274 -6.85 -8.08 -9.58
C GLY A 274 -7.92 -9.10 -9.93
N GLY A 275 -8.91 -9.30 -9.05
CA GLY A 275 -10.08 -10.15 -9.26
C GLY A 275 -10.92 -9.75 -10.49
N LEU A 276 -11.16 -8.46 -10.72
CA LEU A 276 -11.83 -7.98 -11.94
C LEU A 276 -11.02 -8.30 -13.21
N GLY A 277 -9.69 -8.17 -13.14
CA GLY A 277 -8.79 -8.61 -14.20
C GLY A 277 -8.92 -10.11 -14.49
N VAL A 278 -9.00 -10.93 -13.43
CA VAL A 278 -9.24 -12.37 -13.54
C VAL A 278 -10.59 -12.67 -14.19
N ALA A 279 -11.67 -12.03 -13.72
CA ALA A 279 -13.01 -12.22 -14.28
C ALA A 279 -13.07 -11.87 -15.78
N SER A 280 -12.50 -10.73 -16.17
CA SER A 280 -12.42 -10.29 -17.57
C SER A 280 -11.61 -11.25 -18.42
N ALA A 281 -10.48 -11.71 -17.91
CA ALA A 281 -9.63 -12.64 -18.62
C ALA A 281 -10.31 -14.01 -18.79
N VAL A 282 -10.93 -14.55 -17.75
CA VAL A 282 -11.70 -15.80 -17.83
C VAL A 282 -12.85 -15.64 -18.83
N HIS A 283 -13.56 -14.52 -18.84
CA HIS A 283 -14.62 -14.26 -19.83
C HIS A 283 -14.11 -14.33 -21.28
N VAL A 284 -13.01 -13.64 -21.57
CA VAL A 284 -12.39 -13.65 -22.91
C VAL A 284 -11.83 -15.04 -23.25
N PHE A 285 -11.31 -15.77 -22.26
CA PHE A 285 -10.82 -17.14 -22.46
C PHE A 285 -11.94 -18.07 -22.90
N ILE A 286 -13.06 -18.04 -22.18
CA ILE A 286 -14.24 -18.84 -22.49
C ILE A 286 -14.73 -18.51 -23.89
N ARG A 287 -14.80 -17.22 -24.27
CA ARG A 287 -15.20 -16.79 -25.63
C ARG A 287 -14.32 -17.36 -26.73
N GLN A 288 -13.00 -17.39 -26.52
CA GLN A 288 -12.05 -17.95 -27.50
C GLN A 288 -12.12 -19.48 -27.59
N ARG A 289 -12.58 -20.14 -26.54
CA ARG A 289 -12.67 -21.62 -26.45
C ARG A 289 -14.07 -22.15 -26.68
N LEU A 290 -15.05 -21.32 -27.05
CA LEU A 290 -16.42 -21.74 -27.32
C LEU A 290 -16.49 -22.88 -28.34
N ASP A 291 -15.67 -22.84 -29.39
CA ASP A 291 -15.68 -23.86 -30.45
C ASP A 291 -15.12 -25.19 -29.93
N SER A 292 -14.04 -25.15 -29.13
CA SER A 292 -13.48 -26.33 -28.48
C SER A 292 -14.45 -26.94 -27.47
N ILE A 293 -15.15 -26.10 -26.69
CA ILE A 293 -16.18 -26.50 -25.74
C ILE A 293 -17.36 -27.16 -26.47
N ALA A 294 -17.80 -26.60 -27.60
CA ALA A 294 -18.87 -27.17 -28.41
C ALA A 294 -18.54 -28.56 -28.93
N VAL A 295 -17.32 -28.76 -29.47
CA VAL A 295 -16.84 -30.09 -29.90
C VAL A 295 -16.84 -31.07 -28.73
N LEU A 296 -16.35 -30.66 -27.57
CA LEU A 296 -16.32 -31.52 -26.37
C LEU A 296 -17.73 -31.91 -25.92
N ARG A 297 -18.71 -31.01 -26.03
CA ARG A 297 -20.13 -31.30 -25.75
C ARG A 297 -20.73 -32.26 -26.78
N CYS A 298 -20.39 -32.14 -28.06
CA CYS A 298 -20.82 -33.08 -29.09
C CYS A 298 -20.26 -34.49 -28.86
N LEU A 299 -19.08 -34.60 -28.24
CA LEU A 299 -18.47 -35.87 -27.83
C LEU A 299 -19.03 -36.42 -26.50
N GLY A 300 -20.05 -35.78 -25.91
CA GLY A 300 -20.73 -36.26 -24.70
C GLY A 300 -20.27 -35.63 -23.38
N ALA A 301 -19.41 -34.62 -23.39
CA ALA A 301 -19.03 -33.93 -22.15
C ALA A 301 -20.19 -33.09 -21.57
N THR A 302 -20.42 -33.23 -20.27
CA THR A 302 -21.49 -32.50 -19.57
C THR A 302 -21.08 -31.06 -19.24
N SER A 303 -22.06 -30.14 -19.14
CA SER A 303 -21.82 -28.74 -18.72
C SER A 303 -21.06 -28.65 -17.38
N GLY A 304 -21.35 -29.58 -16.45
CA GLY A 304 -20.72 -29.63 -15.14
C GLY A 304 -19.24 -30.02 -15.20
N GLN A 305 -18.86 -30.94 -16.09
CA GLN A 305 -17.45 -31.31 -16.30
C GLN A 305 -16.65 -30.14 -16.85
N ILE A 306 -17.19 -29.43 -17.86
CA ILE A 306 -16.52 -28.27 -18.45
C ILE A 306 -16.39 -27.14 -17.42
N PHE A 307 -17.44 -26.88 -16.64
CA PHE A 307 -17.40 -25.92 -15.54
C PHE A 307 -16.33 -26.28 -14.50
N ALA A 308 -16.24 -27.55 -14.09
CA ALA A 308 -15.27 -28.02 -13.11
C ALA A 308 -13.82 -27.88 -13.59
N VAL A 309 -13.54 -28.13 -14.88
CA VAL A 309 -12.20 -27.94 -15.48
C VAL A 309 -11.74 -26.49 -15.33
N TYR A 310 -12.58 -25.54 -15.76
CA TYR A 310 -12.21 -24.13 -15.72
C TYR A 310 -12.22 -23.56 -14.30
N LEU A 311 -13.10 -24.03 -13.41
CA LEU A 311 -13.07 -23.65 -11.99
C LEU A 311 -11.79 -24.14 -11.31
N MET A 312 -11.41 -25.40 -11.53
CA MET A 312 -10.16 -25.96 -10.99
C MET A 312 -8.93 -25.22 -11.53
N GLN A 313 -8.96 -24.80 -12.80
CA GLN A 313 -7.91 -23.98 -13.39
C GLN A 313 -7.84 -22.58 -12.73
N ALA A 314 -8.97 -21.94 -12.43
CA ALA A 314 -9.01 -20.66 -11.72
C ALA A 314 -8.51 -20.79 -10.27
N VAL A 315 -8.93 -21.83 -9.55
CA VAL A 315 -8.45 -22.14 -8.20
C VAL A 315 -6.95 -22.43 -8.20
N GLY A 316 -6.45 -23.21 -9.16
CA GLY A 316 -5.02 -23.50 -9.30
C GLY A 316 -4.19 -22.24 -9.56
N MET A 317 -4.69 -21.31 -10.38
CA MET A 317 -4.06 -19.99 -10.56
C MET A 317 -4.09 -19.15 -9.29
N GLY A 318 -5.21 -19.17 -8.55
CA GLY A 318 -5.34 -18.48 -7.27
C GLY A 318 -4.36 -19.00 -6.23
N LEU A 319 -4.18 -20.33 -6.16
CA LEU A 319 -3.26 -20.98 -5.23
C LEU A 319 -1.79 -20.71 -5.57
N LEU A 320 -1.41 -20.83 -6.84
CA LEU A 320 -0.06 -20.49 -7.28
C LEU A 320 0.21 -18.99 -7.11
N GLY A 321 -0.76 -18.14 -7.46
CA GLY A 321 -0.65 -16.70 -7.33
C GLY A 321 -0.52 -16.27 -5.88
N SER A 322 -1.31 -16.84 -4.98
CA SER A 322 -1.29 -16.52 -3.56
C SER A 322 -0.07 -17.07 -2.84
N ALA A 323 0.44 -18.25 -3.22
CA ALA A 323 1.71 -18.78 -2.71
C ALA A 323 2.89 -17.89 -3.11
N LEU A 324 2.98 -17.51 -4.39
CA LEU A 324 4.00 -16.57 -4.86
C LEU A 324 3.83 -15.18 -4.23
N GLY A 325 2.59 -14.73 -4.04
CA GLY A 325 2.26 -13.47 -3.39
C GLY A 325 2.71 -13.44 -1.94
N ALA A 326 2.41 -14.50 -1.18
CA ALA A 326 2.85 -14.63 0.20
C ALA A 326 4.39 -14.64 0.31
N LEU A 327 5.07 -15.38 -0.58
CA LEU A 327 6.53 -15.38 -0.63
C LEU A 327 7.08 -13.97 -0.92
N PHE A 328 6.49 -13.27 -1.88
CA PHE A 328 6.87 -11.90 -2.22
C PHE A 328 6.61 -10.92 -1.08
N GLY A 329 5.46 -11.03 -0.39
CA GLY A 329 5.11 -10.19 0.76
C GLY A 329 6.04 -10.38 1.94
N VAL A 330 6.40 -11.64 2.27
CA VAL A 330 7.39 -11.95 3.30
C VAL A 330 8.78 -11.46 2.90
N GLY A 331 9.17 -11.65 1.63
CA GLY A 331 10.44 -11.14 1.12
C GLY A 331 10.55 -9.61 1.20
N LEU A 332 9.47 -8.89 0.85
CA LEU A 332 9.40 -7.45 0.96
C LEU A 332 9.56 -6.97 2.42
N GLN A 333 9.01 -7.74 3.37
CA GLN A 333 9.14 -7.43 4.80
C GLN A 333 10.58 -7.58 5.31
N GLN A 334 11.38 -8.50 4.75
CA GLN A 334 12.79 -8.64 5.10
C GLN A 334 13.65 -7.49 4.58
N LEU A 335 13.25 -6.85 3.48
CA LEU A 335 13.93 -5.65 2.95
C LEU A 335 13.60 -4.38 3.73
N MET A 336 12.43 -4.30 4.37
CA MET A 336 11.97 -3.07 5.03
C MET A 336 12.91 -2.55 6.13
N PRO A 337 13.43 -3.37 7.06
CA PRO A 337 14.37 -2.90 8.08
C PRO A 337 15.63 -2.27 7.48
N LEU A 338 16.10 -2.76 6.33
CA LEU A 338 17.31 -2.25 5.67
C LEU A 338 17.12 -0.82 5.13
N VAL A 339 15.90 -0.48 4.75
CA VAL A 339 15.54 0.85 4.21
C VAL A 339 15.12 1.81 5.33
N LEU A 340 14.58 1.27 6.44
CA LEU A 340 13.95 2.06 7.49
C LEU A 340 14.80 2.20 8.77
N ALA A 341 15.94 1.49 8.88
CA ALA A 341 16.86 1.58 10.01
C ALA A 341 17.32 3.02 10.31
N ASP A 342 17.47 3.85 9.28
CA ASP A 342 17.89 5.25 9.43
C ASP A 342 16.78 6.16 10.03
N PHE A 343 15.52 5.72 10.00
CA PHE A 343 14.38 6.52 10.47
C PHE A 343 13.72 5.99 11.74
N ILE A 344 13.87 4.70 12.06
CA ILE A 344 13.25 4.08 13.23
C ILE A 344 14.31 3.22 13.97
N PRO A 345 14.86 3.70 15.10
CA PRO A 345 15.76 2.94 15.96
C PRO A 345 14.97 1.94 16.82
N VAL A 346 14.29 1.01 16.16
CA VAL A 346 13.58 -0.10 16.82
C VAL A 346 14.04 -1.39 16.20
N ASP A 347 14.56 -2.31 17.03
CA ASP A 347 14.88 -3.67 16.63
C ASP A 347 13.59 -4.43 16.30
N VAL A 348 13.10 -4.29 15.07
CA VAL A 348 11.93 -5.04 14.60
C VAL A 348 12.40 -6.45 14.25
N ARG A 349 12.09 -7.42 15.12
CA ARG A 349 12.26 -8.83 14.78
C ARG A 349 11.23 -9.20 13.71
N VAL A 350 11.69 -9.36 12.48
CA VAL A 350 10.84 -9.81 11.37
C VAL A 350 10.61 -11.31 11.50
N LEU A 351 9.57 -11.71 12.22
CA LEU A 351 9.11 -13.10 12.21
C LEU A 351 8.02 -13.26 11.14
N PRO A 352 8.08 -14.30 10.29
CA PRO A 352 7.00 -14.58 9.36
C PRO A 352 5.75 -14.96 10.16
N SER A 353 4.71 -14.11 10.14
CA SER A 353 3.40 -14.40 10.76
C SER A 353 2.69 -15.53 9.99
N PRO A 354 2.56 -16.76 10.55
CA PRO A 354 1.89 -17.86 9.85
C PRO A 354 0.42 -17.55 9.60
N ARG A 355 -0.17 -16.75 10.50
CA ARG A 355 -1.56 -16.30 10.42
C ARG A 355 -1.78 -15.37 9.22
N ALA A 356 -0.90 -14.38 9.01
CA ALA A 356 -1.00 -13.46 7.88
C ALA A 356 -0.86 -14.20 6.55
N ILE A 357 0.05 -15.18 6.47
CA ILE A 357 0.25 -16.03 5.29
C ILE A 357 -1.00 -16.87 5.00
N ALA A 358 -1.56 -17.53 6.02
CA ALA A 358 -2.75 -18.37 5.87
C ALA A 358 -3.97 -17.55 5.43
N ILE A 359 -4.18 -16.38 6.04
CA ILE A 359 -5.25 -15.45 5.65
C ILE A 359 -5.05 -14.97 4.22
N GLY A 360 -3.85 -14.49 3.86
CA GLY A 360 -3.55 -14.02 2.51
C GLY A 360 -3.72 -15.11 1.44
N MET A 361 -3.26 -16.33 1.71
CA MET A 361 -3.45 -17.48 0.81
C MET A 361 -4.93 -17.83 0.64
N GLY A 362 -5.68 -17.90 1.75
CA GLY A 362 -7.12 -18.17 1.74
C GLY A 362 -7.88 -17.12 0.94
N LEU A 363 -7.59 -15.84 1.16
CA LEU A 363 -8.21 -14.72 0.46
C LEU A 363 -7.87 -14.70 -1.04
N GLY A 364 -6.62 -15.00 -1.41
CA GLY A 364 -6.21 -15.08 -2.83
C GLY A 364 -6.92 -16.20 -3.60
N VAL A 365 -7.03 -17.38 -2.99
CA VAL A 365 -7.76 -18.51 -3.57
C VAL A 365 -9.25 -18.22 -3.64
N TRP A 366 -9.83 -17.70 -2.56
CA TRP A 366 -11.25 -17.36 -2.48
C TRP A 366 -11.64 -16.31 -3.52
N THR A 367 -10.90 -15.21 -3.60
CA THR A 367 -11.14 -14.14 -4.58
C THR A 367 -11.04 -14.67 -6.01
N SER A 368 -9.99 -15.42 -6.34
CA SER A 368 -9.83 -16.01 -7.67
C SER A 368 -11.01 -16.91 -8.05
N ALA A 369 -11.51 -17.73 -7.10
CA ALA A 369 -12.64 -18.60 -7.33
C ALA A 369 -13.96 -17.82 -7.53
N VAL A 370 -14.26 -16.86 -6.63
CA VAL A 370 -15.49 -16.07 -6.66
C VAL A 370 -15.58 -15.18 -7.91
N PHE A 371 -14.48 -14.51 -8.28
CA PHE A 371 -14.45 -13.66 -9.47
C PHE A 371 -14.48 -14.47 -10.77
N ALA A 372 -13.93 -15.68 -10.79
CA ALA A 372 -14.05 -16.58 -11.94
C ALA A 372 -15.45 -17.20 -12.07
N LEU A 373 -16.18 -17.38 -10.97
CA LEU A 373 -17.49 -18.04 -10.93
C LEU A 373 -18.52 -17.36 -11.85
N LEU A 374 -18.56 -16.02 -11.85
CA LEU A 374 -19.52 -15.24 -12.63
C LEU A 374 -19.39 -15.45 -14.15
N PRO A 375 -18.22 -15.29 -14.80
CA PRO A 375 -18.07 -15.60 -16.22
C PRO A 375 -18.24 -17.10 -16.53
N LEU A 376 -17.90 -17.99 -15.58
CA LEU A 376 -18.05 -19.44 -15.70
C LEU A 376 -19.51 -19.90 -15.82
N LEU A 377 -20.44 -19.23 -15.13
CA LEU A 377 -21.88 -19.53 -15.24
C LEU A 377 -22.43 -19.34 -16.65
N GLY A 378 -21.82 -18.44 -17.44
CA GLY A 378 -22.14 -18.26 -18.85
C GLY A 378 -21.95 -19.52 -19.69
N ILE A 379 -21.13 -20.48 -19.25
CA ILE A 379 -20.89 -21.74 -19.97
C ILE A 379 -22.13 -22.64 -19.97
N ARG A 380 -22.95 -22.59 -18.92
CA ARG A 380 -24.13 -23.47 -18.78
C ARG A 380 -25.20 -23.19 -19.84
N GLU A 381 -25.30 -21.94 -20.29
CA GLU A 381 -26.32 -21.48 -21.22
C GLU A 381 -25.95 -21.69 -22.70
N ILE A 382 -24.72 -22.15 -22.99
CA ILE A 382 -24.28 -22.38 -24.36
C ILE A 382 -24.87 -23.72 -24.84
N SER A 383 -25.92 -23.65 -25.65
CA SER A 383 -26.38 -24.80 -26.40
C SER A 383 -25.39 -25.13 -27.54
N PRO A 384 -25.11 -26.41 -27.83
CA PRO A 384 -24.24 -26.79 -28.95
C PRO A 384 -24.69 -26.17 -30.29
N LEU A 385 -26.00 -26.07 -30.50
CA LEU A 385 -26.63 -25.47 -31.69
C LEU A 385 -26.38 -23.96 -31.83
N ALA A 386 -26.24 -23.22 -30.72
CA ALA A 386 -25.96 -21.78 -30.75
C ALA A 386 -24.56 -21.45 -31.29
N THR A 387 -23.62 -22.41 -31.24
CA THR A 387 -22.27 -22.21 -31.80
C THR A 387 -22.22 -22.37 -33.32
N LEU A 388 -23.12 -23.17 -33.92
CA LEU A 388 -23.25 -23.34 -35.37
C LEU A 388 -24.03 -22.20 -36.04
N ARG A 389 -24.97 -21.54 -35.34
CA ARG A 389 -25.76 -20.38 -35.83
C ARG A 389 -25.29 -19.03 -35.29
N ARG A 390 -23.97 -18.86 -35.10
CA ARG A 390 -23.36 -17.67 -34.46
C ARG A 390 -23.70 -16.32 -35.13
N SER A 391 -24.18 -16.32 -36.38
CA SER A 391 -24.52 -15.12 -37.15
C SER A 391 -25.95 -14.57 -36.96
N VAL A 392 -26.88 -15.30 -36.32
CA VAL A 392 -28.32 -14.95 -36.41
C VAL A 392 -29.00 -14.65 -35.06
N THR A 393 -28.37 -14.95 -33.91
CA THR A 393 -29.05 -14.80 -32.61
C THR A 393 -28.18 -14.06 -31.60
N PRO A 394 -28.55 -12.82 -31.19
CA PRO A 394 -27.88 -12.18 -30.06
C PRO A 394 -28.13 -13.02 -28.80
N LEU A 395 -27.06 -13.34 -28.07
CA LEU A 395 -27.15 -14.01 -26.77
C LEU A 395 -27.98 -13.13 -25.82
N ARG A 396 -29.26 -13.45 -25.63
CA ARG A 396 -30.08 -12.82 -24.59
C ARG A 396 -29.54 -13.28 -23.24
N ILE A 397 -28.94 -12.35 -22.51
CA ILE A 397 -28.53 -12.54 -21.11
C ILE A 397 -29.81 -12.69 -20.29
N ARG A 398 -30.22 -13.93 -19.97
CA ARG A 398 -31.33 -14.16 -19.05
C ARG A 398 -30.82 -14.07 -17.61
N TRP A 399 -31.57 -13.39 -16.76
CA TRP A 399 -31.29 -13.32 -15.32
C TRP A 399 -31.83 -14.60 -14.67
N ASP A 400 -31.07 -15.68 -14.79
CA ASP A 400 -31.40 -16.95 -14.11
C ASP A 400 -31.02 -16.87 -12.62
N LEU A 401 -31.75 -17.61 -11.76
CA LEU A 401 -31.54 -17.65 -10.31
C LEU A 401 -30.07 -17.86 -9.91
N TYR A 402 -29.35 -18.73 -10.63
CA TYR A 402 -27.93 -19.00 -10.38
C TYR A 402 -27.01 -17.79 -10.60
N ARG A 403 -27.35 -16.88 -11.52
CA ARG A 403 -26.60 -15.64 -11.73
C ARG A 403 -26.84 -14.65 -10.61
N VAL A 404 -28.10 -14.52 -10.15
CA VAL A 404 -28.45 -13.69 -9.00
C VAL A 404 -27.71 -14.19 -7.76
N LEU A 405 -27.72 -15.51 -7.52
CA LEU A 405 -26.97 -16.13 -6.43
C LEU A 405 -25.45 -15.91 -6.55
N ALA A 406 -24.89 -15.95 -7.75
CA ALA A 406 -23.45 -15.69 -7.94
C ALA A 406 -23.07 -14.23 -7.71
N VAL A 407 -23.92 -13.27 -8.13
CA VAL A 407 -23.72 -11.85 -7.81
C VAL A 407 -23.88 -11.60 -6.31
N ALA A 408 -24.90 -12.19 -5.68
CA ALA A 408 -25.09 -12.11 -4.24
C ALA A 408 -23.91 -12.72 -3.47
N ALA A 409 -23.38 -13.86 -3.92
CA ALA A 409 -22.19 -14.49 -3.35
C ALA A 409 -20.94 -13.64 -3.54
N LEU A 410 -20.80 -12.93 -4.66
CA LEU A 410 -19.70 -12.00 -4.91
C LEU A 410 -19.80 -10.79 -3.97
N VAL A 411 -20.97 -10.18 -3.84
CA VAL A 411 -21.20 -9.05 -2.92
C VAL A 411 -20.97 -9.48 -1.47
N ALA A 412 -21.55 -10.62 -1.06
CA ALA A 412 -21.35 -11.20 0.27
C ALA A 412 -19.88 -11.53 0.53
N SER A 413 -19.14 -12.01 -0.47
CA SER A 413 -17.70 -12.23 -0.36
C SER A 413 -16.97 -10.92 -0.11
N VAL A 414 -17.21 -9.89 -0.93
CA VAL A 414 -16.55 -8.57 -0.75
C VAL A 414 -16.81 -7.99 0.64
N VAL A 415 -18.07 -8.04 1.10
CA VAL A 415 -18.45 -7.60 2.46
C VAL A 415 -17.75 -8.45 3.53
N GLY A 416 -17.74 -9.78 3.36
CA GLY A 416 -17.09 -10.70 4.28
C GLY A 416 -15.59 -10.48 4.39
N LEU A 417 -14.90 -10.28 3.25
CA LEU A 417 -13.46 -10.01 3.24
C LEU A 417 -13.14 -8.66 3.90
N ALA A 418 -13.93 -7.62 3.62
CA ALA A 418 -13.76 -6.32 4.24
C ALA A 418 -14.04 -6.37 5.76
N ALA A 419 -15.05 -7.14 6.18
CA ALA A 419 -15.36 -7.34 7.59
C ALA A 419 -14.25 -8.10 8.33
N VAL A 420 -13.67 -9.13 7.71
CA VAL A 420 -12.51 -9.86 8.26
C VAL A 420 -11.29 -8.95 8.37
N GLN A 421 -11.04 -8.10 7.36
CA GLN A 421 -9.89 -7.20 7.35
C GLN A 421 -9.98 -6.10 8.43
N VAL A 422 -11.17 -5.57 8.69
CA VAL A 422 -11.36 -4.45 9.61
C VAL A 422 -11.74 -4.90 11.03
N GLY A 423 -12.24 -6.14 11.18
CA GLY A 423 -12.80 -6.65 12.43
C GLY A 423 -14.19 -6.09 12.77
N SER A 424 -14.83 -5.35 11.85
CA SER A 424 -16.16 -4.76 12.03
C SER A 424 -17.02 -4.95 10.79
N LEU A 425 -18.20 -5.58 10.98
CA LEU A 425 -19.16 -5.81 9.90
C LEU A 425 -19.72 -4.49 9.33
N VAL A 426 -19.91 -3.49 10.17
CA VAL A 426 -20.48 -2.18 9.77
C VAL A 426 -19.50 -1.42 8.88
N GLN A 427 -18.22 -1.38 9.26
CA GLN A 427 -17.18 -0.71 8.47
C GLN A 427 -16.90 -1.47 7.17
N GLY A 428 -16.90 -2.81 7.21
CA GLY A 428 -16.80 -3.64 6.01
C GLY A 428 -17.96 -3.45 5.03
N ALA A 429 -19.19 -3.31 5.54
CA ALA A 429 -20.37 -3.03 4.72
C ALA A 429 -20.31 -1.63 4.08
N TRP A 430 -19.88 -0.61 4.82
CA TRP A 430 -19.65 0.74 4.26
C TRP A 430 -18.59 0.74 3.17
N PHE A 431 -17.47 0.02 3.37
CA PHE A 431 -16.45 -0.13 2.34
C PHE A 431 -17.00 -0.82 1.09
N ALA A 432 -17.73 -1.92 1.25
CA ALA A 432 -18.35 -2.62 0.12
C ALA A 432 -19.38 -1.75 -0.60
N ALA A 433 -20.18 -0.97 0.13
CA ALA A 433 -21.12 0.00 -0.43
C ALA A 433 -20.39 1.12 -1.17
N ALA A 434 -19.25 1.61 -0.67
CA ALA A 434 -18.43 2.61 -1.34
C ALA A 434 -17.80 2.07 -2.63
N VAL A 435 -17.24 0.85 -2.61
CA VAL A 435 -16.70 0.19 -3.81
C VAL A 435 -17.81 -0.07 -4.83
N GLY A 436 -18.96 -0.58 -4.39
CA GLY A 436 -20.13 -0.78 -5.24
C GLY A 436 -20.67 0.53 -5.83
N GLY A 437 -20.73 1.58 -5.02
CA GLY A 437 -21.11 2.93 -5.44
C GLY A 437 -20.15 3.52 -6.46
N ALA A 438 -18.85 3.40 -6.25
CA ALA A 438 -17.83 3.85 -7.20
C ALA A 438 -17.94 3.11 -8.55
N LEU A 439 -18.14 1.79 -8.52
CA LEU A 439 -18.38 1.00 -9.73
C LEU A 439 -19.67 1.40 -10.44
N LEU A 440 -20.74 1.69 -9.70
CA LEU A 440 -22.01 2.16 -10.25
C LEU A 440 -21.85 3.54 -10.90
N VAL A 441 -21.15 4.48 -10.26
CA VAL A 441 -20.85 5.80 -10.82
C VAL A 441 -20.01 5.67 -12.10
N LEU A 442 -18.96 4.86 -12.10
CA LEU A 442 -18.15 4.58 -13.29
C LEU A 442 -18.97 3.95 -14.42
N TRP A 443 -19.88 3.03 -14.08
CA TRP A 443 -20.77 2.39 -15.05
C TRP A 443 -21.75 3.39 -15.65
N LEU A 444 -22.39 4.23 -14.83
CA LEU A 444 -23.26 5.32 -15.29
C LEU A 444 -22.51 6.36 -16.11
N ALA A 445 -21.28 6.72 -15.72
CA ALA A 445 -20.44 7.63 -16.49
C ALA A 445 -20.08 7.04 -17.86
N SER A 446 -19.78 5.74 -17.94
CA SER A 446 -19.54 5.06 -19.22
C SER A 446 -20.79 5.04 -20.09
N LEU A 447 -21.98 4.78 -19.52
CA LEU A 447 -23.26 4.87 -20.22
C LEU A 447 -23.55 6.29 -20.71
N GLY A 448 -23.30 7.29 -19.86
CA GLY A 448 -23.44 8.71 -20.18
C GLY A 448 -22.51 9.13 -21.31
N LEU A 449 -21.26 8.70 -21.27
CA LEU A 449 -20.29 8.94 -22.35
C LEU A 449 -20.74 8.28 -23.66
N MET A 450 -21.26 7.05 -23.60
CA MET A 450 -21.80 6.37 -24.78
C MET A 450 -23.08 7.04 -25.31
N TRP A 451 -23.93 7.52 -24.43
CA TRP A 451 -25.15 8.23 -24.81
C TRP A 451 -24.81 9.58 -25.44
N ALA A 452 -23.88 10.33 -24.83
CA ALA A 452 -23.39 11.60 -25.34
C ALA A 452 -22.73 11.41 -26.71
N ALA A 453 -21.83 10.44 -26.87
CA ALA A 453 -21.16 10.24 -28.14
C ALA A 453 -22.10 9.67 -29.23
N ARG A 454 -23.22 9.02 -28.88
CA ARG A 454 -24.33 8.75 -29.82
C ARG A 454 -25.12 10.02 -30.18
N ARG A 455 -25.36 10.91 -29.22
CA ARG A 455 -26.25 12.07 -29.40
C ARG A 455 -25.55 13.26 -30.08
N PHE A 456 -24.26 13.43 -29.83
CA PHE A 456 -23.43 14.53 -30.28
C PHE A 456 -22.59 14.21 -31.51
N THR A 457 -22.75 13.04 -32.15
CA THR A 457 -22.10 12.72 -33.44
C THR A 457 -22.87 13.39 -34.59
N PRO A 458 -22.40 14.53 -35.11
CA PRO A 458 -23.11 15.22 -36.19
C PRO A 458 -22.84 14.46 -37.50
N ALA A 459 -23.85 14.39 -38.38
CA ALA A 459 -23.70 13.72 -39.68
C ALA A 459 -22.63 14.36 -40.59
N SER A 460 -22.21 15.59 -40.28
CA SER A 460 -21.25 16.41 -41.03
C SER A 460 -19.77 16.08 -40.78
N TRP A 461 -19.44 15.19 -39.84
CA TRP A 461 -18.05 14.83 -39.57
C TRP A 461 -17.40 13.96 -40.66
N PRO A 462 -16.07 14.09 -40.88
CA PRO A 462 -15.33 13.26 -41.83
C PRO A 462 -15.56 11.76 -41.56
N TYR A 463 -15.64 10.98 -42.64
CA TYR A 463 -15.97 9.56 -42.60
C TYR A 463 -15.13 8.75 -41.59
N LEU A 464 -13.83 9.04 -41.49
CA LEU A 464 -12.88 8.39 -40.57
C LEU A 464 -13.27 8.58 -39.09
N TRP A 465 -13.62 9.80 -38.68
CA TRP A 465 -14.04 10.11 -37.31
C TRP A 465 -15.41 9.49 -36.99
N ARG A 466 -16.33 9.50 -37.96
CA ARG A 466 -17.64 8.88 -37.82
C ARG A 466 -17.53 7.36 -37.65
N GLN A 467 -16.68 6.70 -38.44
CA GLN A 467 -16.44 5.25 -38.30
C GLN A 467 -15.71 4.91 -36.99
N GLY A 468 -14.74 5.72 -36.58
CA GLY A 468 -14.04 5.55 -35.30
C GLY A 468 -15.00 5.64 -34.10
N LEU A 469 -15.84 6.67 -34.04
CA LEU A 469 -16.80 6.85 -32.95
C LEU A 469 -17.97 5.88 -33.01
N ALA A 470 -18.42 5.48 -34.22
CA ALA A 470 -19.43 4.45 -34.38
C ALA A 470 -18.95 3.08 -33.86
N ASN A 471 -17.64 2.80 -33.94
CA ASN A 471 -17.07 1.57 -33.39
C ASN A 471 -17.20 1.53 -31.86
N LEU A 472 -17.05 2.66 -31.15
CA LEU A 472 -17.23 2.73 -29.68
C LEU A 472 -18.64 2.31 -29.22
N HIS A 473 -19.66 2.55 -30.04
CA HIS A 473 -21.07 2.38 -29.66
C HIS A 473 -21.72 1.09 -30.17
N ARG A 474 -20.98 0.25 -30.89
CA ARG A 474 -21.51 -0.95 -31.54
C ARG A 474 -21.93 -1.99 -30.48
N PRO A 475 -23.12 -2.61 -30.59
CA PRO A 475 -23.62 -3.61 -29.65
C PRO A 475 -22.82 -4.91 -29.76
N ALA A 476 -21.63 -4.92 -29.14
CA ALA A 476 -20.68 -6.00 -28.92
C ALA A 476 -19.30 -5.47 -28.46
N ASN A 477 -19.07 -4.14 -28.49
CA ASN A 477 -17.76 -3.58 -28.17
C ASN A 477 -17.51 -3.50 -26.65
N GLN A 478 -16.27 -3.73 -26.23
CA GLN A 478 -15.85 -3.79 -24.83
C GLN A 478 -15.63 -2.41 -24.20
N THR A 479 -16.12 -1.33 -24.81
CA THR A 479 -15.89 0.05 -24.38
C THR A 479 -16.27 0.26 -22.91
N VAL A 480 -17.41 -0.31 -22.47
CA VAL A 480 -17.84 -0.24 -21.06
C VAL A 480 -16.86 -0.97 -20.15
N THR A 481 -16.43 -2.18 -20.51
CA THR A 481 -15.51 -2.98 -19.71
C THR A 481 -14.12 -2.35 -19.64
N VAL A 482 -13.66 -1.73 -20.74
CA VAL A 482 -12.36 -1.05 -20.82
C VAL A 482 -12.39 0.27 -20.06
N VAL A 483 -13.47 1.06 -20.16
CA VAL A 483 -13.65 2.29 -19.37
C VAL A 483 -13.78 1.99 -17.88
N LEU A 484 -14.46 0.91 -17.49
CA LEU A 484 -14.51 0.49 -16.08
C LEU A 484 -13.11 0.10 -15.56
N ALA A 485 -12.35 -0.65 -16.36
CA ALA A 485 -11.00 -1.08 -16.00
C ALA A 485 -9.99 0.09 -15.95
N LEU A 486 -10.08 1.05 -16.89
CA LEU A 486 -9.22 2.24 -16.92
C LEU A 486 -9.64 3.31 -15.92
N GLY A 487 -10.95 3.51 -15.75
CA GLY A 487 -11.50 4.51 -14.83
C GLY A 487 -11.26 4.17 -13.37
N PHE A 488 -11.26 2.89 -13.01
CA PHE A 488 -10.86 2.48 -11.66
C PHE A 488 -9.36 2.76 -11.42
N ARG A 489 -8.49 2.54 -12.42
CA ARG A 489 -7.07 2.89 -12.32
C ARG A 489 -6.87 4.38 -12.04
N GLY A 490 -7.60 5.25 -12.74
CA GLY A 490 -7.53 6.70 -12.54
C GLY A 490 -8.09 7.22 -11.20
N LEU A 491 -8.79 6.38 -10.42
CA LEU A 491 -9.27 6.74 -9.08
C LEU A 491 -8.24 6.50 -7.96
N SER A 492 -7.06 5.94 -8.28
CA SER A 492 -6.01 5.74 -7.28
C SER A 492 -5.42 7.10 -6.85
N PRO A 493 -5.33 7.41 -5.53
CA PRO A 493 -4.86 8.72 -5.05
C PRO A 493 -3.44 9.07 -5.51
N ASP A 494 -2.62 8.07 -5.82
CA ASP A 494 -1.21 8.23 -6.20
C ASP A 494 -1.04 8.85 -7.60
N ASP A 495 -2.02 8.66 -8.50
CA ASP A 495 -1.96 9.17 -9.88
C ASP A 495 -2.25 10.69 -9.97
N ALA A 496 -2.97 11.25 -9.00
CA ALA A 496 -3.23 12.70 -8.93
C ALA A 496 -1.95 13.49 -8.62
N VAL A 497 -1.03 12.91 -7.84
CA VAL A 497 0.26 13.53 -7.48
C VAL A 497 1.26 13.41 -8.64
N HIS A 498 1.23 12.31 -9.40
CA HIS A 498 2.11 12.13 -10.56
C HIS A 498 1.70 12.92 -11.80
N CYS A 499 0.39 13.14 -12.03
CA CYS A 499 -0.07 13.99 -13.14
C CYS A 499 0.25 15.49 -12.92
N ALA A 500 0.36 15.95 -11.67
CA ALA A 500 0.70 17.33 -11.37
C ALA A 500 2.21 17.65 -11.51
N ALA A 501 3.07 16.62 -11.58
CA ALA A 501 4.53 16.77 -11.58
C ALA A 501 5.20 16.64 -12.95
N GLN A 502 4.43 16.42 -14.04
CA GLN A 502 5.01 16.30 -15.39
C GLN A 502 4.98 17.64 -16.14
N PRO A 503 6.14 18.22 -16.50
CA PRO A 503 6.17 19.37 -17.39
C PRO A 503 5.70 18.97 -18.80
N PRO A 504 5.12 19.90 -19.59
CA PRO A 504 4.53 19.59 -20.87
C PRO A 504 5.56 19.01 -21.85
N ALA A 505 5.16 17.93 -22.51
CA ALA A 505 5.97 17.20 -23.48
C ALA A 505 6.58 18.13 -24.55
N GLY A 506 7.90 17.96 -24.76
CA GLY A 506 8.68 18.67 -25.77
C GLY A 506 8.32 18.31 -27.23
N PRO A 507 9.05 18.88 -28.20
CA PRO A 507 8.59 19.11 -29.58
C PRO A 507 8.46 17.87 -30.50
N GLU A 508 8.52 16.64 -29.98
CA GLU A 508 8.41 15.42 -30.79
C GLU A 508 6.99 15.13 -31.31
N ALA A 509 5.96 15.76 -30.73
CA ALA A 509 4.58 15.67 -31.21
C ALA A 509 4.35 16.29 -32.60
N ARG A 510 5.27 17.15 -33.09
CA ARG A 510 5.15 17.75 -34.44
C ARG A 510 5.52 16.80 -35.58
N ARG A 511 6.23 15.69 -35.32
CA ARG A 511 6.64 14.74 -36.39
C ARG A 511 5.52 13.83 -36.88
N TRP A 512 4.49 13.58 -36.07
CA TRP A 512 3.36 12.74 -36.47
C TRP A 512 2.25 13.51 -37.19
N GLY A 513 2.28 14.85 -37.17
CA GLY A 513 1.35 15.72 -37.89
C GLY A 513 1.68 15.92 -39.38
N GLN A 514 2.89 15.60 -39.83
CA GLN A 514 3.30 15.82 -41.24
C GLN A 514 3.13 14.60 -42.15
N VAL A 515 2.85 13.41 -41.62
CA VAL A 515 2.61 12.21 -42.46
C VAL A 515 1.17 12.15 -43.00
N GLY A 516 0.24 12.95 -42.45
CA GLY A 516 -1.17 12.99 -42.85
C GLY A 516 -1.55 14.04 -43.91
N ALA A 517 -0.63 14.88 -44.36
CA ALA A 517 -0.94 16.06 -45.19
C ALA A 517 -0.42 16.02 -46.64
N ALA A 518 0.05 14.87 -47.14
CA ALA A 518 0.63 14.73 -48.48
C ALA A 518 -0.23 13.93 -49.49
N GLN A 519 -1.55 13.84 -49.28
CA GLN A 519 -2.48 13.23 -50.25
C GLN A 519 -3.67 14.14 -50.55
N SER A 520 -3.43 15.25 -51.24
CA SER A 520 -4.47 15.99 -51.95
C SER A 520 -3.85 16.93 -53.00
N GLY A 521 -3.83 16.51 -54.28
CA GLY A 521 -3.42 17.35 -55.42
C GLY A 521 -3.41 16.54 -56.74
N PRO A 522 -3.96 17.05 -57.86
CA PRO A 522 -4.53 16.22 -58.93
C PRO A 522 -3.56 15.82 -60.06
N LEU A 523 -3.96 14.75 -60.76
CA LEU A 523 -3.38 14.19 -61.98
C LEU A 523 -3.24 15.21 -63.12
N ARG A 524 -2.00 15.41 -63.61
CA ARG A 524 -1.69 15.70 -65.03
C ARG A 524 -0.34 15.08 -65.42
N HIS A 525 -0.37 14.20 -66.43
CA HIS A 525 0.80 13.80 -67.25
C HIS A 525 1.26 15.00 -68.12
N PRO A 526 2.47 15.03 -68.75
CA PRO A 526 3.18 13.88 -69.34
C PRO A 526 4.74 13.90 -69.31
N ALA A 527 5.32 12.86 -69.92
CA ALA A 527 6.59 12.81 -70.66
C ALA A 527 7.94 12.56 -69.92
N ARG A 528 8.56 11.47 -70.39
CA ARG A 528 9.97 10.99 -70.31
C ARG A 528 11.02 12.08 -70.65
N PRO A 529 12.31 11.95 -70.23
CA PRO A 529 13.25 11.00 -70.86
C PRO A 529 14.21 10.24 -69.93
N ALA A 530 14.78 9.21 -70.54
CA ALA A 530 15.80 8.31 -70.03
C ALA A 530 17.23 8.86 -70.22
N SER A 531 18.13 8.51 -69.30
CA SER A 531 19.59 8.31 -69.45
C SER A 531 20.13 8.17 -68.02
N GLY A 532 21.11 7.36 -67.66
CA GLY A 532 22.02 6.48 -68.38
C GLY A 532 23.19 6.22 -67.43
N GLY A 533 23.57 4.95 -67.25
CA GLY A 533 24.98 4.59 -67.08
C GLY A 533 25.56 4.37 -65.67
N GLN A 534 26.39 3.33 -65.63
CA GLN A 534 27.51 3.03 -64.72
C GLN A 534 27.11 2.47 -63.34
N CYS A 535 27.23 1.17 -63.05
CA CYS A 535 28.28 0.18 -63.35
C CYS A 535 29.67 0.59 -62.84
N ARG A 536 29.97 0.26 -61.58
CA ARG A 536 31.31 -0.19 -61.16
C ARG A 536 31.22 -1.47 -60.35
N ARG A 537 32.04 -2.43 -60.78
CA ARG A 537 32.19 -3.82 -60.36
C ARG A 537 33.55 -3.93 -59.64
N TRP A 538 33.57 -4.76 -58.57
CA TRP A 538 34.69 -5.58 -58.06
C TRP A 538 35.68 -4.87 -57.11
N HIS A 539 36.08 -5.44 -55.96
CA HIS A 539 36.33 -6.85 -55.64
C HIS A 539 35.90 -7.24 -54.20
N ARG A 540 35.48 -8.51 -54.07
CA ARG A 540 35.14 -9.23 -52.82
C ARG A 540 36.35 -9.48 -51.90
N ARG A 541 36.10 -9.48 -50.58
CA ARG A 541 36.61 -10.49 -49.63
C ARG A 541 35.56 -10.81 -48.56
N GLY A 542 35.25 -12.09 -48.38
CA GLY A 542 34.95 -12.70 -47.08
C GLY A 542 33.52 -12.70 -46.50
N SER A 543 32.93 -13.91 -46.46
CA SER A 543 32.01 -14.44 -45.45
C SER A 543 30.48 -14.28 -45.59
N ARG A 544 29.82 -15.41 -45.32
CA ARG A 544 28.39 -15.70 -45.06
C ARG A 544 27.44 -15.89 -46.24
N GLY A 545 26.93 -17.14 -46.32
CA GLY A 545 25.52 -17.46 -46.52
C GLY A 545 25.04 -17.55 -47.97
N THR A 546 25.25 -18.70 -48.61
CA THR A 546 24.58 -19.04 -49.88
C THR A 546 23.36 -19.93 -49.62
N ALA A 547 22.19 -19.40 -49.96
CA ALA A 547 21.03 -20.16 -50.40
C ALA A 547 20.92 -20.07 -51.93
N SER A 548 20.69 -21.19 -52.62
CA SER A 548 20.12 -21.30 -53.99
C SER A 548 20.02 -22.81 -54.30
N SER A 549 19.16 -23.38 -55.13
CA SER A 549 18.07 -22.97 -56.06
C SER A 549 17.49 -24.31 -56.59
N ARG A 550 16.24 -24.48 -57.05
CA ARG A 550 15.67 -24.31 -58.42
C ARG A 550 14.50 -25.33 -58.48
N SER A 551 13.29 -25.04 -58.99
CA SER A 551 12.90 -25.17 -60.41
C SER A 551 11.36 -24.96 -60.51
N SER A 552 10.89 -23.95 -61.25
CA SER A 552 10.10 -24.02 -62.50
C SER A 552 8.79 -24.84 -62.51
N ARG A 553 7.65 -24.16 -62.67
CA ARG A 553 6.69 -24.40 -63.77
C ARG A 553 5.67 -23.25 -63.90
N CYS A 554 5.62 -22.69 -65.10
CA CYS A 554 4.57 -21.81 -65.61
C CYS A 554 3.34 -22.61 -66.03
N GLY A 555 2.17 -21.97 -65.96
CA GLY A 555 0.93 -22.37 -66.64
C GLY A 555 -0.11 -21.25 -66.50
N SER A 556 -0.45 -20.61 -67.62
CA SER A 556 -1.53 -19.64 -67.84
C SER A 556 -2.16 -19.96 -69.21
N PRO A 557 -3.19 -19.27 -69.72
CA PRO A 557 -4.42 -18.69 -69.13
C PRO A 557 -5.68 -19.04 -69.99
N ARG A 558 -6.88 -18.57 -69.60
CA ARG A 558 -8.11 -18.24 -70.41
C ARG A 558 -9.37 -18.47 -69.53
N SER A 559 -10.51 -17.81 -69.64
CA SER A 559 -11.01 -16.57 -70.28
C SER A 559 -12.51 -16.47 -69.91
N ARG A 560 -12.99 -15.25 -69.60
CA ARG A 560 -14.31 -14.62 -69.89
C ARG A 560 -15.64 -15.40 -69.86
N GLY A 561 -16.65 -14.71 -69.30
CA GLY A 561 -18.09 -14.81 -69.60
C GLY A 561 -18.84 -15.60 -68.51
N GLY A 562 -19.93 -15.15 -67.90
CA GLY A 562 -20.99 -14.25 -68.33
C GLY A 562 -22.32 -15.01 -68.16
N ARG A 563 -23.17 -14.52 -67.22
CA ARG A 563 -24.40 -15.10 -66.66
C ARG A 563 -24.22 -16.11 -65.53
#